data_AF-A0A1S2CI44-F1
#
_entry.id   AF-A0A1S2CI44-F1
#
_cell.length_a   1.000
_cell.length_b   1.000
_cell.length_c   1.000
_cell.angle_alpha   90.00
_cell.angle_beta   90.00
_cell.angle_gamma   90.00
#
_symmetry.space_group_name_H-M   'P 1'
#
loop_
_entity.id
_entity.type
_entity.pdbx_description
1 polymer ?
#
loop_
_entity_poly.entity_id
_entity_poly.type
_entity_poly.pdbx_seq_one_letter_code
_entity_poly.pdbx_strand_id
1 'polypeptide(L)'
;MAAVHLTRPSFTLSRSLLAAFIISPLLTGCLSSDSGGSDNDTSTGKVNALGVSGLTYQTASQSGKTNTEGQFQYYPGETLSLWVGDLPIAEGVPAQEWVTPLEFFPDIRALLQIPSVDAEGLSTHTITEQQLINRVPVTNLTRFLIALNWTESVREGEGIEIRDRVIKQLNAALPKLTGPIDFGVSQTEFDATGSTPSPANQLLAEICFYPAGNELCEEPPTEADIDSAPERPENEDDWDPDVEYKQDLRAKKQRIIEAARSMEEFDAENARDYLKRELTKITITIGNRFYLDNHTAKHSVSDTSNKRVKIQRIGDGVEIADMDALTTRPQDVVLHSYSAQMAEVEYYVGGPVDGESEIVISFLPENTYRWVRKTLRVVITN
;
A
#
# COMPACT_ATOMS: atom_id res chain seq x y z
N MET A 1 -6.28 65.03 53.36
CA MET A 1 -5.85 65.53 54.68
C MET A 1 -5.22 64.37 55.45
N ALA A 2 -4.19 64.63 56.27
CA ALA A 2 -3.58 63.78 57.34
C ALA A 2 -3.38 62.27 57.06
N ALA A 3 -2.15 61.73 56.94
CA ALA A 3 -1.10 61.56 57.97
C ALA A 3 -1.40 60.39 58.96
N VAL A 4 -0.70 59.24 58.85
CA VAL A 4 0.56 58.83 59.54
C VAL A 4 0.35 58.09 60.88
N HIS A 5 0.88 56.86 60.98
CA HIS A 5 1.58 56.22 62.13
C HIS A 5 2.11 54.84 61.62
N LEU A 6 3.41 54.50 61.61
CA LEU A 6 4.36 54.16 62.71
C LEU A 6 3.94 52.86 63.45
N THR A 7 4.75 51.81 63.68
CA THR A 7 6.22 51.66 63.94
C THR A 7 6.82 50.26 63.58
N ARG A 8 8.18 50.15 63.49
CA ARG A 8 8.99 48.88 63.46
C ARG A 8 9.36 48.40 64.90
N PRO A 9 9.93 47.18 65.16
CA PRO A 9 11.36 46.78 64.92
C PRO A 9 11.49 45.40 64.22
N SER A 10 12.55 45.01 63.47
CA SER A 10 14.03 45.03 63.64
C SER A 10 14.61 43.89 64.47
N PHE A 11 15.19 42.87 63.82
CA PHE A 11 16.24 41.91 64.24
C PHE A 11 16.39 40.86 63.09
N THR A 12 17.55 40.35 62.64
CA THR A 12 18.96 40.79 62.69
C THR A 12 19.71 40.14 61.49
N LEU A 13 20.91 40.62 61.11
CA LEU A 13 21.80 39.91 60.16
C LEU A 13 22.89 39.10 60.88
N SER A 14 23.33 38.01 60.25
CA SER A 14 24.69 37.47 60.44
C SER A 14 25.35 37.21 59.08
N ARG A 15 26.63 37.56 58.95
CA ARG A 15 27.47 37.38 57.76
C ARG A 15 28.66 36.49 58.14
N SER A 16 28.91 35.45 57.34
CA SER A 16 30.26 35.02 56.90
C SER A 16 30.07 33.94 55.83
N LEU A 17 30.48 34.14 54.57
CA LEU A 17 31.86 34.07 54.07
C LEU A 17 32.51 32.69 54.26
N LEU A 18 32.36 31.83 53.25
CA LEU A 18 33.45 31.00 52.72
C LEU A 18 33.08 30.53 51.31
N ALA A 19 34.05 30.57 50.40
CA ALA A 19 33.88 30.22 48.98
C ALA A 19 34.45 28.83 48.69
N ALA A 20 33.76 28.03 47.87
CA ALA A 20 34.30 26.82 47.28
C ALA A 20 33.68 26.54 45.90
N PHE A 21 34.52 26.71 44.89
CA PHE A 21 34.34 26.58 43.45
C PHE A 21 34.05 25.13 43.00
N ILE A 22 32.86 24.79 42.47
CA ILE A 22 32.62 23.56 41.68
C ILE A 22 31.65 23.80 40.51
N ILE A 23 32.24 23.91 39.32
CA ILE A 23 31.89 23.27 38.02
C ILE A 23 30.40 23.07 37.67
N SER A 24 29.95 23.74 36.61
CA SER A 24 28.67 23.52 35.90
C SER A 24 28.60 22.16 35.18
N PRO A 25 27.37 21.70 34.87
CA PRO A 25 27.06 21.48 33.45
C PRO A 25 25.84 22.27 32.98
N LEU A 26 25.89 22.72 31.72
CA LEU A 26 24.79 23.40 31.04
C LEU A 26 23.78 22.36 30.54
N LEU A 27 22.58 22.34 31.13
CA LEU A 27 21.41 21.65 30.57
C LEU A 27 20.59 22.65 29.76
N THR A 28 20.97 22.82 28.49
CA THR A 28 20.20 23.59 27.51
C THR A 28 18.96 22.78 27.10
N GLY A 29 17.91 22.86 27.92
CA GLY A 29 16.59 22.33 27.56
C GLY A 29 15.98 23.15 26.43
N CYS A 30 16.05 22.65 25.20
CA CYS A 30 15.31 23.20 24.09
C CYS A 30 13.83 22.86 24.27
N LEU A 31 13.04 23.78 24.82
CA LEU A 31 11.58 23.70 24.77
C LEU A 31 11.16 24.05 23.33
N SER A 32 11.01 23.01 22.53
CA SER A 32 10.56 23.09 21.14
C SER A 32 9.26 23.87 21.03
N SER A 33 9.17 24.66 19.96
CA SER A 33 7.96 25.38 19.58
C SER A 33 6.78 24.44 19.42
N ASP A 34 5.73 24.69 20.21
CA ASP A 34 4.44 24.02 20.10
C ASP A 34 3.75 24.46 18.80
N SER A 35 3.92 23.66 17.74
CA SER A 35 3.24 23.86 16.46
C SER A 35 1.81 23.34 16.60
N GLY A 36 0.88 24.24 16.94
CA GLY A 36 -0.51 23.91 17.21
C GLY A 36 -1.11 23.00 16.13
N GLY A 37 -1.48 21.79 16.55
CA GLY A 37 -2.23 20.86 15.72
C GLY A 37 -3.59 21.45 15.39
N SER A 38 -3.86 21.64 14.10
CA SER A 38 -5.24 21.68 13.63
C SER A 38 -5.76 20.25 13.76
N ASP A 39 -6.64 20.00 14.73
CA ASP A 39 -7.50 18.81 14.72
C ASP A 39 -8.37 18.90 13.46
N ASN A 40 -7.86 18.28 12.39
CA ASN A 40 -8.60 18.03 11.17
C ASN A 40 -9.11 16.60 11.31
N ASP A 41 -10.43 16.39 11.35
CA ASP A 41 -11.07 15.07 11.41
C ASP A 41 -10.84 14.21 10.14
N THR A 42 -9.86 14.56 9.32
CA THR A 42 -9.45 13.85 8.10
C THR A 42 -8.78 12.53 8.46
N SER A 43 -9.29 11.45 7.92
CA SER A 43 -8.63 10.15 7.91
C SER A 43 -7.55 10.08 6.83
N THR A 44 -6.53 9.25 7.06
CA THR A 44 -5.49 8.95 6.08
C THR A 44 -5.76 7.57 5.47
N GLY A 45 -5.96 7.53 4.16
CA GLY A 45 -6.07 6.29 3.39
C GLY A 45 -4.79 6.04 2.61
N LYS A 46 -4.61 4.81 2.11
CA LYS A 46 -3.42 4.43 1.36
C LYS A 46 -3.75 3.54 0.17
N VAL A 47 -3.15 3.87 -0.98
CA VAL A 47 -3.27 3.08 -2.22
C VAL A 47 -2.20 1.98 -2.20
N ASN A 48 -2.62 0.72 -2.08
CA ASN A 48 -1.78 -0.47 -1.86
C ASN A 48 -0.96 -0.47 -0.53
N ALA A 49 -0.43 -1.63 -0.14
CA ALA A 49 0.25 -1.85 1.15
C ALA A 49 1.61 -1.15 1.24
N LEU A 50 2.35 -1.13 0.13
CA LEU A 50 3.64 -0.48 -0.05
C LEU A 50 3.47 0.96 -0.55
N GLY A 51 2.39 1.25 -1.27
CA GLY A 51 2.06 2.58 -1.75
C GLY A 51 2.12 2.69 -3.29
N VAL A 52 1.28 3.55 -3.85
CA VAL A 52 1.45 4.09 -5.21
C VAL A 52 1.54 5.60 -5.09
N SER A 53 2.75 6.13 -5.30
CA SER A 53 3.07 7.56 -5.14
C SER A 53 2.96 8.32 -6.46
N GLY A 54 2.59 9.60 -6.39
CA GLY A 54 2.43 10.47 -7.56
C GLY A 54 1.06 10.40 -8.25
N LEU A 55 0.11 9.60 -7.76
CA LEU A 55 -1.27 9.64 -8.24
C LEU A 55 -1.92 10.95 -7.82
N THR A 56 -2.59 11.64 -8.74
CA THR A 56 -3.51 12.72 -8.36
C THR A 56 -4.75 12.08 -7.74
N TYR A 57 -5.24 12.64 -6.63
CA TYR A 57 -6.47 12.21 -6.00
C TYR A 57 -7.41 13.37 -5.72
N GLN A 58 -8.72 13.07 -5.69
CA GLN A 58 -9.77 14.01 -5.32
C GLN A 58 -10.87 13.28 -4.55
N THR A 59 -11.36 13.90 -3.49
CA THR A 59 -12.60 13.57 -2.79
C THR A 59 -13.57 14.76 -2.86
N ALA A 60 -14.69 14.71 -2.13
CA ALA A 60 -15.63 15.85 -2.08
C ALA A 60 -15.02 17.10 -1.39
N SER A 61 -14.02 16.92 -0.53
CA SER A 61 -13.39 18.00 0.25
C SER A 61 -11.86 18.10 0.11
N GLN A 62 -11.18 17.00 -0.24
CA GLN A 62 -9.72 16.93 -0.35
C GLN A 62 -9.28 16.79 -1.81
N SER A 63 -8.10 17.32 -2.14
CA SER A 63 -7.40 16.97 -3.37
C SER A 63 -5.89 17.13 -3.20
N GLY A 64 -5.12 16.38 -3.98
CA GLY A 64 -3.67 16.42 -3.90
C GLY A 64 -3.00 15.33 -4.72
N LYS A 65 -1.77 14.99 -4.34
CA LYS A 65 -1.05 13.82 -4.85
C LYS A 65 -0.78 12.82 -3.73
N THR A 66 -0.81 11.54 -4.04
CA THR A 66 -0.37 10.51 -3.10
C THR A 66 1.12 10.70 -2.79
N ASN A 67 1.46 10.68 -1.49
CA ASN A 67 2.84 10.88 -1.04
C ASN A 67 3.72 9.64 -1.32
N THR A 68 4.98 9.65 -0.88
CA THR A 68 5.93 8.54 -1.04
C THR A 68 5.46 7.21 -0.44
N GLU A 69 4.55 7.24 0.54
CA GLU A 69 3.93 6.05 1.12
C GLU A 69 2.61 5.67 0.42
N GLY A 70 2.19 6.38 -0.63
CA GLY A 70 0.92 6.17 -1.31
C GLY A 70 -0.31 6.69 -0.56
N GLN A 71 -0.13 7.57 0.42
CA GLN A 71 -1.22 8.05 1.29
C GLN A 71 -2.00 9.22 0.67
N PHE A 72 -3.30 9.30 0.98
CA PHE A 72 -4.22 10.37 0.65
C PHE A 72 -5.09 10.75 1.86
N GLN A 73 -5.57 11.99 1.93
CA GLN A 73 -6.48 12.44 3.00
C GLN A 73 -7.94 12.38 2.51
N TYR A 74 -8.86 12.03 3.40
CA TYR A 74 -10.31 11.99 3.13
C TYR A 74 -11.12 12.16 4.42
N TYR A 75 -12.42 12.45 4.33
CA TYR A 75 -13.35 12.25 5.46
C TYR A 75 -14.16 10.95 5.29
N PRO A 76 -14.46 10.21 6.37
CA PRO A 76 -15.26 8.98 6.30
C PRO A 76 -16.58 9.17 5.55
N GLY A 77 -16.88 8.24 4.63
CA GLY A 77 -18.07 8.29 3.78
C GLY A 77 -17.92 9.05 2.46
N GLU A 78 -16.78 9.73 2.22
CA GLU A 78 -16.47 10.28 0.90
C GLU A 78 -16.15 9.18 -0.13
N THR A 79 -16.20 9.57 -1.40
CA THR A 79 -15.62 8.80 -2.51
C THR A 79 -14.33 9.45 -3.01
N LEU A 80 -13.52 8.64 -3.67
CA LEU A 80 -12.19 8.91 -4.19
C LEU A 80 -12.20 8.71 -5.70
N SER A 81 -11.66 9.69 -6.42
CA SER A 81 -11.26 9.56 -7.82
C SER A 81 -9.74 9.67 -7.92
N LEU A 82 -9.15 8.90 -8.83
CA LEU A 82 -7.70 8.76 -9.00
C LEU A 82 -7.29 8.94 -10.45
N TRP A 83 -6.18 9.64 -10.67
CA TRP A 83 -5.56 9.85 -11.96
C TRP A 83 -4.05 9.63 -11.91
N VAL A 84 -3.46 9.18 -13.02
CA VAL A 84 -2.04 9.36 -13.28
C VAL A 84 -1.87 10.60 -14.13
N GLY A 85 -1.41 11.71 -13.54
CA GLY A 85 -1.43 13.00 -14.23
C GLY A 85 -2.86 13.37 -14.61
N ASP A 86 -3.14 13.48 -15.91
CA ASP A 86 -4.47 13.80 -16.46
C ASP A 86 -5.26 12.54 -16.89
N LEU A 87 -4.66 11.33 -16.81
CA LEU A 87 -5.31 10.06 -17.16
C LEU A 87 -6.17 9.53 -15.99
N PRO A 88 -7.51 9.48 -16.09
CA PRO A 88 -8.34 8.84 -15.05
C PRO A 88 -8.08 7.34 -14.99
N ILE A 89 -7.89 6.81 -13.78
CA ILE A 89 -7.71 5.37 -13.51
C ILE A 89 -8.77 4.79 -12.57
N ALA A 90 -9.45 5.63 -11.79
CA ALA A 90 -10.59 5.21 -10.96
C ALA A 90 -11.53 6.38 -10.67
N GLU A 91 -12.82 6.09 -10.52
CA GLU A 91 -13.84 7.06 -10.11
C GLU A 91 -14.82 6.46 -9.10
N GLY A 92 -15.24 7.27 -8.12
CA GLY A 92 -16.28 6.92 -7.17
C GLY A 92 -15.93 5.76 -6.25
N VAL A 93 -14.64 5.50 -5.99
CA VAL A 93 -14.15 4.46 -5.09
C VAL A 93 -14.44 4.87 -3.64
N PRO A 94 -14.96 4.02 -2.74
CA PRO A 94 -15.12 4.39 -1.33
C PRO A 94 -13.78 4.82 -0.73
N ALA A 95 -13.73 6.02 -0.15
CA ALA A 95 -12.53 6.48 0.55
C ALA A 95 -12.44 5.76 1.89
N GLN A 96 -11.38 4.95 2.04
CA GLN A 96 -11.15 4.07 3.19
C GLN A 96 -9.65 3.90 3.43
N GLU A 97 -9.28 3.27 4.54
CA GLU A 97 -7.88 3.11 4.97
C GLU A 97 -7.01 2.41 3.91
N TRP A 98 -7.55 1.38 3.24
CA TRP A 98 -6.84 0.60 2.22
C TRP A 98 -7.64 0.54 0.92
N VAL A 99 -7.06 1.07 -0.14
CA VAL A 99 -7.63 1.08 -1.50
C VAL A 99 -6.64 0.39 -2.44
N THR A 100 -7.10 -0.55 -3.27
CA THR A 100 -6.25 -1.28 -4.23
C THR A 100 -6.90 -1.26 -5.63
N PRO A 101 -6.19 -1.70 -6.69
CA PRO A 101 -6.77 -1.82 -8.03
C PRO A 101 -8.04 -2.69 -8.13
N LEU A 102 -8.31 -3.58 -7.16
CA LEU A 102 -9.57 -4.32 -7.07
C LEU A 102 -10.76 -3.38 -6.82
N GLU A 103 -10.57 -2.34 -6.01
CA GLU A 103 -11.62 -1.37 -5.68
C GLU A 103 -11.87 -0.33 -6.80
N PHE A 104 -11.10 -0.30 -7.89
CA PHE A 104 -11.24 0.75 -8.90
C PHE A 104 -12.46 0.52 -9.80
N PHE A 105 -12.82 -0.74 -10.05
CA PHE A 105 -13.91 -1.14 -10.94
C PHE A 105 -15.21 -1.40 -10.16
N PRO A 106 -16.36 -0.78 -10.50
CA PRO A 106 -17.60 -0.90 -9.70
C PRO A 106 -18.17 -2.33 -9.58
N ASP A 107 -18.05 -3.14 -10.64
CA ASP A 107 -18.50 -4.53 -10.65
C ASP A 107 -17.60 -5.43 -9.78
N ILE A 108 -16.30 -5.21 -9.82
CA ILE A 108 -15.32 -5.92 -8.99
C ILE A 108 -15.49 -5.52 -7.52
N ARG A 109 -15.73 -4.24 -7.22
CA ARG A 109 -16.10 -3.76 -5.88
C ARG A 109 -17.32 -4.47 -5.30
N ALA A 110 -18.35 -4.70 -6.10
CA ALA A 110 -19.54 -5.43 -5.65
C ALA A 110 -19.21 -6.89 -5.28
N LEU A 111 -18.30 -7.52 -6.02
CA LEU A 111 -17.82 -8.88 -5.73
C LEU A 111 -16.90 -8.94 -4.49
N LEU A 112 -16.16 -7.87 -4.17
CA LEU A 112 -15.37 -7.77 -2.92
C LEU A 112 -16.20 -7.74 -1.64
N GLN A 113 -17.53 -7.60 -1.72
CA GLN A 113 -18.42 -7.68 -0.55
C GLN A 113 -18.85 -9.14 -0.25
N ILE A 114 -18.44 -10.10 -1.09
CA ILE A 114 -18.88 -11.50 -1.01
C ILE A 114 -17.69 -12.38 -0.61
N PRO A 115 -17.61 -12.84 0.65
CA PRO A 115 -16.56 -13.76 1.06
C PRO A 115 -16.73 -15.10 0.36
N SER A 116 -15.60 -15.73 0.10
CA SER A 116 -15.55 -17.15 -0.27
C SER A 116 -15.45 -17.99 1.00
N VAL A 117 -15.73 -19.29 0.89
CA VAL A 117 -15.51 -20.27 1.97
C VAL A 117 -14.31 -21.14 1.61
N ASP A 118 -13.44 -21.42 2.58
CA ASP A 118 -12.28 -22.29 2.39
C ASP A 118 -12.58 -23.79 2.55
N ALA A 119 -11.54 -24.62 2.54
CA ALA A 119 -11.67 -26.07 2.63
C ALA A 119 -12.17 -26.54 4.00
N GLU A 120 -11.92 -25.74 5.04
CA GLU A 120 -12.32 -25.96 6.42
C GLU A 120 -13.76 -25.48 6.70
N GLY A 121 -14.38 -24.74 5.78
CA GLY A 121 -15.75 -24.23 5.91
C GLY A 121 -15.84 -22.84 6.54
N LEU A 122 -14.74 -22.07 6.59
CA LEU A 122 -14.68 -20.72 7.16
C LEU A 122 -14.68 -19.64 6.08
N SER A 123 -15.36 -18.53 6.34
CA SER A 123 -15.35 -17.37 5.46
C SER A 123 -13.97 -16.72 5.36
N THR A 124 -13.60 -16.33 4.13
CA THR A 124 -12.34 -15.65 3.79
C THR A 124 -12.47 -14.83 2.51
N HIS A 125 -11.86 -13.65 2.48
CA HIS A 125 -11.72 -12.87 1.25
C HIS A 125 -10.46 -13.18 0.44
N THR A 126 -9.48 -13.91 0.99
CA THR A 126 -8.25 -14.27 0.27
C THR A 126 -8.53 -15.03 -1.02
N ILE A 127 -9.53 -15.91 -1.03
CA ILE A 127 -9.94 -16.66 -2.23
C ILE A 127 -10.69 -15.75 -3.22
N THR A 128 -11.62 -14.91 -2.75
CA THR A 128 -12.32 -13.92 -3.58
C THR A 128 -11.33 -12.96 -4.26
N GLU A 129 -10.38 -12.41 -3.49
CA GLU A 129 -9.30 -11.54 -4.00
C GLU A 129 -8.47 -12.26 -5.07
N GLN A 130 -8.03 -13.51 -4.82
CA GLN A 130 -7.29 -14.32 -5.80
C GLN A 130 -8.06 -14.59 -7.10
N GLN A 131 -9.39 -14.72 -7.04
CA GLN A 131 -10.21 -14.84 -8.25
C GLN A 131 -10.33 -13.50 -8.99
N LEU A 132 -10.42 -12.38 -8.28
CA LEU A 132 -10.64 -11.07 -8.86
C LEU A 132 -9.38 -10.43 -9.45
N ILE A 133 -8.16 -10.70 -8.93
CA ILE A 133 -6.91 -10.23 -9.57
C ILE A 133 -6.70 -10.80 -10.98
N ASN A 134 -7.33 -11.93 -11.31
CA ASN A 134 -7.31 -12.53 -12.64
C ASN A 134 -8.24 -11.84 -13.65
N ARG A 135 -9.04 -10.84 -13.22
CA ARG A 135 -9.88 -10.04 -14.14
C ARG A 135 -8.98 -9.17 -15.02
N VAL A 136 -9.23 -9.23 -16.33
CA VAL A 136 -8.53 -8.46 -17.37
C VAL A 136 -8.32 -6.98 -17.00
N PRO A 137 -9.35 -6.19 -16.62
CA PRO A 137 -9.16 -4.78 -16.24
C PRO A 137 -8.21 -4.57 -15.06
N VAL A 138 -8.26 -5.42 -14.01
CA VAL A 138 -7.36 -5.33 -12.84
C VAL A 138 -5.94 -5.71 -13.24
N THR A 139 -5.77 -6.77 -14.03
CA THR A 139 -4.49 -7.20 -14.56
C THR A 139 -3.86 -6.09 -15.43
N ASN A 140 -4.57 -5.58 -16.44
CA ASN A 140 -4.04 -4.56 -17.37
C ASN A 140 -3.72 -3.23 -16.65
N LEU A 141 -4.61 -2.74 -15.79
CA LEU A 141 -4.36 -1.55 -14.96
C LEU A 141 -3.10 -1.71 -14.10
N THR A 142 -2.95 -2.87 -13.45
CA THR A 142 -1.80 -3.10 -12.56
C THR A 142 -0.50 -3.17 -13.35
N ARG A 143 -0.48 -3.90 -14.48
CA ARG A 143 0.67 -3.96 -15.39
C ARG A 143 1.06 -2.55 -15.86
N PHE A 144 0.09 -1.73 -16.22
CA PHE A 144 0.29 -0.35 -16.65
C PHE A 144 0.82 0.56 -15.53
N LEU A 145 0.33 0.44 -14.29
CA LEU A 145 0.88 1.17 -13.14
C LEU A 145 2.33 0.74 -12.83
N ILE A 146 2.67 -0.55 -13.02
CA ILE A 146 4.05 -1.04 -12.90
C ILE A 146 4.91 -0.50 -14.06
N ALA A 147 4.41 -0.48 -15.29
CA ALA A 147 5.12 0.08 -16.45
C ALA A 147 5.44 1.58 -16.31
N LEU A 148 4.62 2.31 -15.53
CA LEU A 148 4.83 3.73 -15.18
C LEU A 148 5.72 3.96 -13.96
N ASN A 149 6.12 2.92 -13.23
CA ASN A 149 7.04 3.01 -12.11
C ASN A 149 8.40 3.57 -12.57
N TRP A 150 9.05 4.40 -11.76
CA TRP A 150 10.36 4.95 -12.14
C TRP A 150 11.38 3.85 -12.42
N THR A 151 11.50 2.87 -11.53
CA THR A 151 12.29 1.66 -11.80
C THR A 151 11.48 0.67 -12.65
N GLU A 152 12.17 -0.02 -13.55
CA GLU A 152 11.56 -1.02 -14.45
C GLU A 152 10.87 -2.16 -13.69
N SER A 153 11.40 -2.54 -12.52
CA SER A 153 10.77 -3.49 -11.60
C SER A 153 10.41 -2.84 -10.27
N VAL A 154 9.33 -3.34 -9.65
CA VAL A 154 8.94 -3.01 -8.27
C VAL A 154 9.54 -4.07 -7.34
N ARG A 155 10.58 -3.70 -6.60
CA ARG A 155 11.30 -4.65 -5.73
C ARG A 155 10.44 -5.11 -4.56
N GLU A 156 10.85 -6.20 -3.92
CA GLU A 156 10.24 -6.62 -2.66
C GLU A 156 10.43 -5.53 -1.59
N GLY A 157 9.31 -5.08 -1.01
CA GLY A 157 9.30 -4.02 0.00
C GLY A 157 9.26 -2.59 -0.55
N GLU A 158 9.30 -2.39 -1.87
CA GLU A 158 9.14 -1.08 -2.53
C GLU A 158 7.72 -0.90 -3.11
N GLY A 159 7.20 0.33 -3.07
CA GLY A 159 5.96 0.71 -3.74
C GLY A 159 6.17 1.14 -5.19
N ILE A 160 5.12 1.64 -5.84
CA ILE A 160 5.21 2.24 -7.18
C ILE A 160 5.52 3.74 -7.05
N GLU A 161 6.56 4.20 -7.75
CA GLU A 161 7.02 5.58 -7.79
C GLU A 161 6.78 6.24 -9.16
N ILE A 162 5.66 6.98 -9.30
CA ILE A 162 5.38 7.74 -10.52
C ILE A 162 5.86 9.18 -10.35
N ARG A 163 7.05 9.48 -10.91
CA ARG A 163 7.69 10.81 -10.76
C ARG A 163 7.02 11.89 -11.61
N ASP A 164 7.13 13.14 -11.19
CA ASP A 164 6.67 14.32 -11.93
C ASP A 164 7.23 14.43 -13.36
N ARG A 165 8.39 13.82 -13.66
CA ARG A 165 8.93 13.72 -15.03
C ARG A 165 8.06 12.81 -15.91
N VAL A 166 7.74 11.62 -15.42
CA VAL A 166 6.84 10.65 -16.07
C VAL A 166 5.46 11.29 -16.28
N ILE A 167 4.91 11.93 -15.25
CA ILE A 167 3.61 12.61 -15.31
C ILE A 167 3.59 13.73 -16.38
N LYS A 168 4.65 14.54 -16.48
CA LYS A 168 4.72 15.60 -17.50
C LYS A 168 4.79 15.06 -18.92
N GLN A 169 5.52 13.97 -19.15
CA GLN A 169 5.61 13.33 -20.47
C GLN A 169 4.28 12.65 -20.83
N LEU A 170 3.70 11.92 -19.88
CA LEU A 170 2.37 11.31 -19.98
C LEU A 170 1.31 12.35 -20.40
N ASN A 171 1.21 13.47 -19.69
CA ASN A 171 0.24 14.53 -20.01
C ASN A 171 0.49 15.17 -21.39
N ALA A 172 1.74 15.25 -21.86
CA ALA A 172 2.07 15.75 -23.20
C ALA A 172 1.74 14.73 -24.32
N ALA A 173 1.72 13.45 -23.99
CA ALA A 173 1.44 12.35 -24.91
C ALA A 173 -0.06 12.01 -25.02
N LEU A 174 -0.83 12.10 -23.93
CA LEU A 174 -2.27 11.78 -23.89
C LEU A 174 -3.11 12.38 -25.04
N PRO A 175 -2.95 13.67 -25.45
CA PRO A 175 -3.73 14.24 -26.55
C PRO A 175 -3.34 13.73 -27.95
N LYS A 176 -2.22 13.02 -28.08
CA LYS A 176 -1.69 12.47 -29.34
C LYS A 176 -2.17 11.03 -29.62
N LEU A 177 -2.68 10.33 -28.60
CA LEU A 177 -3.05 8.93 -28.70
C LEU A 177 -4.19 8.72 -29.71
N THR A 178 -4.20 7.57 -30.40
CA THR A 178 -5.25 7.23 -31.37
C THR A 178 -6.63 6.96 -30.73
N GLY A 179 -6.68 6.84 -29.40
CA GLY A 179 -7.89 6.58 -28.62
C GLY A 179 -7.60 6.59 -27.11
N PRO A 180 -8.63 6.46 -26.26
CA PRO A 180 -8.44 6.32 -24.82
C PRO A 180 -7.74 4.99 -24.47
N ILE A 181 -7.05 4.96 -23.33
CA ILE A 181 -6.53 3.72 -22.76
C ILE A 181 -7.69 2.99 -22.07
N ASP A 182 -8.15 1.89 -22.67
CA ASP A 182 -9.16 1.01 -22.09
C ASP A 182 -8.47 -0.22 -21.47
N PHE A 183 -8.61 -0.40 -20.16
CA PHE A 183 -8.05 -1.55 -19.45
C PHE A 183 -8.87 -2.83 -19.64
N GLY A 184 -10.12 -2.73 -20.09
CA GLY A 184 -11.04 -3.85 -20.29
C GLY A 184 -10.82 -4.67 -21.56
N VAL A 185 -10.02 -4.17 -22.51
CA VAL A 185 -9.69 -4.89 -23.76
C VAL A 185 -8.86 -6.15 -23.51
N SER A 186 -8.84 -7.06 -24.49
CA SER A 186 -8.06 -8.29 -24.38
C SER A 186 -6.57 -8.01 -24.17
N GLN A 187 -5.85 -8.90 -23.48
CA GLN A 187 -4.41 -8.70 -23.25
C GLN A 187 -3.64 -8.51 -24.57
N THR A 188 -3.94 -9.28 -25.61
CA THR A 188 -3.31 -9.16 -26.93
C THR A 188 -3.55 -7.80 -27.60
N GLU A 189 -4.69 -7.17 -27.33
CA GLU A 189 -5.02 -5.82 -27.83
C GLU A 189 -4.37 -4.72 -26.99
N PHE A 190 -4.29 -4.91 -25.67
CA PHE A 190 -3.58 -4.01 -24.75
C PHE A 190 -2.07 -4.02 -25.01
N ASP A 191 -1.52 -5.19 -25.35
CA ASP A 191 -0.10 -5.42 -25.57
C ASP A 191 0.34 -5.11 -27.02
N ALA A 192 -0.57 -4.73 -27.91
CA ALA A 192 -0.28 -4.57 -29.34
C ALA A 192 0.87 -3.57 -29.60
N THR A 193 1.89 -4.00 -30.35
CA THR A 193 3.07 -3.24 -30.76
C THR A 193 3.14 -3.06 -32.28
N GLY A 194 4.24 -2.50 -32.79
CA GLY A 194 4.52 -2.44 -34.23
C GLY A 194 3.78 -1.34 -34.97
N SER A 195 3.10 -1.68 -36.08
CA SER A 195 2.47 -0.70 -36.99
C SER A 195 1.13 -0.13 -36.52
N THR A 196 0.45 -0.82 -35.60
CA THR A 196 -0.79 -0.36 -34.96
C THR A 196 -0.70 -0.61 -33.45
N PRO A 197 0.17 0.13 -32.74
CA PRO A 197 0.38 -0.07 -31.31
C PRO A 197 -0.86 0.33 -30.51
N SER A 198 -1.08 -0.31 -29.36
CA SER A 198 -2.17 0.05 -28.45
C SER A 198 -2.01 1.47 -27.90
N PRO A 199 -3.08 2.15 -27.44
CA PRO A 199 -2.95 3.45 -26.78
C PRO A 199 -2.02 3.44 -25.56
N ALA A 200 -1.88 2.30 -24.87
CA ALA A 200 -0.93 2.14 -23.76
C ALA A 200 0.52 2.13 -24.26
N ASN A 201 0.84 1.36 -25.32
CA ASN A 201 2.17 1.33 -25.91
C ASN A 201 2.55 2.64 -26.62
N GLN A 202 1.58 3.32 -27.25
CA GLN A 202 1.76 4.69 -27.78
C GLN A 202 2.16 5.68 -26.67
N LEU A 203 1.56 5.56 -25.49
CA LEU A 203 1.90 6.39 -24.34
C LEU A 203 3.30 6.08 -23.79
N LEU A 204 3.62 4.80 -23.59
CA LEU A 204 4.92 4.38 -23.06
C LEU A 204 6.09 4.79 -23.97
N ALA A 205 5.90 4.74 -25.29
CA ALA A 205 6.90 5.19 -26.27
C ALA A 205 7.26 6.69 -26.18
N GLU A 206 6.39 7.52 -25.57
CA GLU A 206 6.60 8.97 -25.40
C GLU A 206 7.21 9.34 -24.02
N ILE A 207 7.41 8.36 -23.13
CA ILE A 207 7.88 8.55 -21.75
C ILE A 207 9.32 8.07 -21.61
N CYS A 208 10.19 8.93 -21.06
CA CYS A 208 11.58 8.56 -20.77
C CYS A 208 11.82 8.36 -19.26
N PHE A 209 12.08 7.12 -18.88
CA PHE A 209 12.32 6.70 -17.49
C PHE A 209 13.76 6.97 -16.99
N TYR A 210 14.52 7.80 -17.72
CA TYR A 210 15.88 8.21 -17.36
C TYR A 210 15.94 9.70 -16.94
N PRO A 211 16.98 10.11 -16.18
CA PRO A 211 17.18 11.51 -15.79
C PRO A 211 17.19 12.47 -16.98
N ALA A 212 16.88 13.75 -16.72
CA ALA A 212 16.95 14.79 -17.76
C ALA A 212 18.39 14.93 -18.28
N GLY A 213 18.56 15.00 -19.61
CA GLY A 213 19.87 15.03 -20.27
C GLY A 213 20.55 13.68 -20.43
N ASN A 214 19.84 12.56 -20.20
CA ASN A 214 20.31 11.25 -20.61
C ASN A 214 20.12 11.07 -22.14
N GLU A 215 21.14 10.52 -22.81
CA GLU A 215 21.14 10.23 -24.26
C GLU A 215 19.92 9.40 -24.71
N LEU A 216 19.45 8.47 -23.86
CA LEU A 216 18.28 7.63 -24.10
C LEU A 216 16.94 8.39 -24.07
N CYS A 217 16.96 9.67 -23.66
CA CYS A 217 15.80 10.56 -23.71
C CYS A 217 15.86 11.57 -24.88
N GLU A 218 16.85 11.49 -25.76
CA GLU A 218 16.95 12.34 -26.95
C GLU A 218 16.01 11.85 -28.05
N GLU A 219 15.69 12.71 -29.02
CA GLU A 219 14.94 12.29 -30.20
C GLU A 219 15.79 11.28 -31.01
N PRO A 220 15.25 10.12 -31.44
CA PRO A 220 16.01 9.15 -32.21
C PRO A 220 16.55 9.76 -33.51
N PRO A 221 17.84 9.58 -33.86
CA PRO A 221 18.40 10.04 -35.13
C PRO A 221 17.55 9.61 -36.33
N THR A 222 17.27 10.54 -37.24
CA THR A 222 16.46 10.23 -38.42
C THR A 222 17.27 9.40 -39.42
N GLU A 223 16.60 8.68 -40.33
CA GLU A 223 17.32 8.00 -41.41
C GLU A 223 18.09 8.98 -42.30
N ALA A 224 17.63 10.22 -42.44
CA ALA A 224 18.33 11.25 -43.20
C ALA A 224 19.65 11.67 -42.52
N ASP A 225 19.66 11.82 -41.19
CA ASP A 225 20.88 12.12 -40.42
C ASP A 225 21.88 10.96 -40.56
N ILE A 226 21.40 9.73 -40.33
CA ILE A 226 22.17 8.48 -40.49
C ILE A 226 22.75 8.34 -41.89
N ASP A 227 21.98 8.66 -42.95
CA ASP A 227 22.47 8.54 -44.32
C ASP A 227 23.42 9.67 -44.74
N SER A 228 23.37 10.82 -44.07
CA SER A 228 24.29 11.96 -44.29
C SER A 228 25.63 11.81 -43.57
N ALA A 229 25.69 11.00 -42.50
CA ALA A 229 26.88 10.82 -41.68
C ALA A 229 27.98 10.00 -42.39
N PRO A 230 29.27 10.28 -42.11
CA PRO A 230 30.38 9.51 -42.66
C PRO A 230 30.37 8.07 -42.16
N GLU A 231 30.84 7.15 -42.99
CA GLU A 231 31.04 5.75 -42.59
C GLU A 231 32.31 5.61 -41.74
N ARG A 232 32.25 4.85 -40.64
CA ARG A 232 33.40 4.66 -39.75
C ARG A 232 34.55 3.94 -40.47
N PRO A 233 35.80 4.44 -40.40
CA PRO A 233 36.96 3.76 -40.96
C PRO A 233 37.16 2.34 -40.40
N GLU A 234 37.66 1.42 -41.22
CA GLU A 234 37.99 0.05 -40.80
C GLU A 234 39.14 -0.02 -39.79
N ASN A 235 40.03 0.98 -39.81
CA ASN A 235 41.19 1.07 -38.93
C ASN A 235 40.89 2.01 -37.74
N GLU A 236 41.12 1.54 -36.52
CA GLU A 236 40.84 2.28 -35.28
C GLU A 236 41.74 3.51 -35.13
N ASP A 237 42.96 3.50 -35.68
CA ASP A 237 43.87 4.67 -35.65
C ASP A 237 43.35 5.86 -36.48
N ASP A 238 42.42 5.63 -37.41
CA ASP A 238 41.82 6.65 -38.28
C ASP A 238 40.48 7.21 -37.73
N TRP A 239 40.08 6.81 -36.51
CA TRP A 239 38.83 7.27 -35.88
C TRP A 239 38.99 8.69 -35.29
N ASP A 240 38.14 9.61 -35.71
CA ASP A 240 38.04 10.96 -35.18
C ASP A 240 36.99 10.99 -34.05
N PRO A 241 37.38 11.32 -32.79
CA PRO A 241 36.45 11.34 -31.65
C PRO A 241 35.43 12.48 -31.72
N ASP A 242 35.65 13.51 -32.55
CA ASP A 242 34.73 14.65 -32.72
C ASP A 242 33.68 14.40 -33.83
N VAL A 243 33.65 13.20 -34.44
CA VAL A 243 32.75 12.82 -35.55
C VAL A 243 31.80 11.70 -35.15
N GLU A 244 30.49 11.98 -35.16
CA GLU A 244 29.47 10.91 -35.09
C GLU A 244 29.38 10.18 -36.43
N TYR A 245 29.84 8.93 -36.49
CA TYR A 245 29.74 8.10 -37.69
C TYR A 245 28.35 7.49 -37.86
N LYS A 246 28.05 7.03 -39.07
CA LYS A 246 26.84 6.31 -39.45
C LYS A 246 26.54 5.10 -38.55
N GLN A 247 27.58 4.39 -38.12
CA GLN A 247 27.50 3.28 -37.17
C GLN A 247 27.09 3.75 -35.76
N ASP A 248 27.59 4.90 -35.30
CA ASP A 248 27.26 5.48 -33.99
C ASP A 248 25.81 5.97 -33.95
N LEU A 249 25.36 6.70 -34.97
CA LEU A 249 23.98 7.17 -35.07
C LEU A 249 22.98 6.01 -35.14
N ARG A 250 23.31 4.92 -35.87
CA ARG A 250 22.51 3.69 -35.89
C ARG A 250 22.45 3.02 -34.53
N ALA A 251 23.59 2.90 -33.84
CA ALA A 251 23.65 2.32 -32.51
C ALA A 251 22.90 3.18 -31.48
N LYS A 252 23.01 4.52 -31.55
CA LYS A 252 22.29 5.49 -30.71
C LYS A 252 20.78 5.38 -30.93
N LYS A 253 20.33 5.40 -32.18
CA LYS A 253 18.92 5.17 -32.54
C LYS A 253 18.40 3.86 -31.96
N GLN A 254 19.13 2.77 -32.13
CA GLN A 254 18.71 1.46 -31.61
C GLN A 254 18.63 1.47 -30.08
N ARG A 255 19.62 2.03 -29.38
CA ARG A 255 19.60 2.19 -27.91
C ARG A 255 18.39 2.98 -27.42
N ILE A 256 18.04 4.09 -28.09
CA ILE A 256 16.87 4.91 -27.70
C ILE A 256 15.57 4.13 -27.90
N ILE A 257 15.43 3.39 -29.01
CA ILE A 257 14.25 2.56 -29.29
C ILE A 257 14.13 1.40 -28.30
N GLU A 258 15.23 0.72 -27.96
CA GLU A 258 15.29 -0.37 -26.97
C GLU A 258 15.12 0.11 -25.51
N ALA A 259 15.29 1.41 -25.26
CA ALA A 259 15.06 2.03 -23.94
C ALA A 259 13.60 2.46 -23.71
N ALA A 260 12.76 2.44 -24.75
CA ALA A 260 11.34 2.71 -24.65
C ALA A 260 10.60 1.44 -24.20
N ARG A 261 9.77 1.57 -23.16
CA ARG A 261 9.05 0.44 -22.55
C ARG A 261 7.88 -0.04 -23.39
N SER A 262 7.59 -1.34 -23.32
CA SER A 262 6.46 -1.99 -23.96
C SER A 262 5.64 -2.79 -22.95
N MET A 263 4.32 -2.81 -23.09
CA MET A 263 3.44 -3.68 -22.28
C MET A 263 3.79 -5.18 -22.40
N GLU A 264 4.47 -5.59 -23.49
CA GLU A 264 4.99 -6.96 -23.66
C GLU A 264 6.04 -7.35 -22.59
N GLU A 265 6.76 -6.37 -22.02
CA GLU A 265 7.77 -6.57 -20.96
C GLU A 265 7.14 -6.81 -19.58
N PHE A 266 5.92 -6.30 -19.38
CA PHE A 266 5.19 -6.35 -18.12
C PHE A 266 4.14 -7.44 -18.18
N ASP A 267 4.49 -8.69 -17.89
CA ASP A 267 3.54 -9.79 -17.99
C ASP A 267 2.44 -9.75 -16.90
N ALA A 268 1.40 -10.56 -17.12
CA ALA A 268 0.24 -10.64 -16.25
C ALA A 268 0.46 -11.44 -14.95
N GLU A 269 1.47 -12.32 -14.89
CA GLU A 269 1.76 -13.14 -13.71
C GLU A 269 2.48 -12.30 -12.65
N ASN A 270 3.53 -11.58 -13.05
CA ASN A 270 4.26 -10.64 -12.19
C ASN A 270 3.34 -9.56 -11.60
N ALA A 271 2.39 -9.03 -12.37
CA ALA A 271 1.40 -8.07 -11.87
C ALA A 271 0.42 -8.68 -10.84
N ARG A 272 0.03 -9.94 -11.02
CA ARG A 272 -0.84 -10.66 -10.05
C ARG A 272 -0.09 -11.00 -8.78
N ASP A 273 1.17 -11.41 -8.86
CA ASP A 273 2.01 -11.70 -7.69
C ASP A 273 2.35 -10.42 -6.91
N TYR A 274 2.56 -9.29 -7.60
CA TYR A 274 2.60 -7.97 -6.96
C TYR A 274 1.32 -7.70 -6.15
N LEU A 275 0.12 -7.76 -6.77
CA LEU A 275 -1.13 -7.53 -6.04
C LEU A 275 -1.34 -8.52 -4.89
N LYS A 276 -1.04 -9.80 -5.09
CA LYS A 276 -1.19 -10.84 -4.07
C LYS A 276 -0.32 -10.54 -2.84
N ARG A 277 0.90 -10.05 -3.03
CA ARG A 277 1.78 -9.57 -1.96
C ARG A 277 1.19 -8.36 -1.23
N GLU A 278 0.65 -7.39 -1.96
CA GLU A 278 0.01 -6.20 -1.37
C GLU A 278 -1.21 -6.58 -0.53
N LEU A 279 -2.12 -7.39 -1.08
CA LEU A 279 -3.36 -7.82 -0.43
C LEU A 279 -3.07 -8.68 0.81
N THR A 280 -2.08 -9.58 0.72
CA THR A 280 -1.59 -10.36 1.87
C THR A 280 -1.06 -9.43 2.96
N LYS A 281 -0.27 -8.40 2.60
CA LYS A 281 0.27 -7.45 3.55
C LYS A 281 -0.81 -6.60 4.23
N ILE A 282 -1.83 -6.15 3.49
CA ILE A 282 -3.01 -5.45 4.07
C ILE A 282 -3.73 -6.36 5.07
N THR A 283 -4.04 -7.60 4.67
CA THR A 283 -4.73 -8.57 5.54
C THR A 283 -3.94 -8.88 6.81
N ILE A 284 -2.61 -9.00 6.72
CA ILE A 284 -1.72 -9.14 7.89
C ILE A 284 -1.74 -7.87 8.76
N THR A 285 -1.66 -6.68 8.16
CA THR A 285 -1.67 -5.40 8.90
C THR A 285 -2.97 -5.19 9.67
N ILE A 286 -4.13 -5.44 9.04
CA ILE A 286 -5.44 -5.42 9.71
C ILE A 286 -5.47 -6.50 10.79
N GLY A 287 -5.10 -7.74 10.44
CA GLY A 287 -5.13 -8.87 11.37
C GLY A 287 -4.24 -8.70 12.60
N ASN A 288 -3.11 -7.99 12.50
CA ASN A 288 -2.21 -7.72 13.62
C ASN A 288 -2.79 -6.75 14.65
N ARG A 289 -3.86 -6.01 14.33
CA ARG A 289 -4.60 -5.19 15.30
C ARG A 289 -5.45 -6.01 16.24
N PHE A 290 -5.76 -7.25 15.88
CA PHE A 290 -6.60 -8.15 16.65
C PHE A 290 -5.80 -9.27 17.31
N TYR A 291 -6.18 -9.64 18.51
CA TYR A 291 -5.60 -10.75 19.26
C TYR A 291 -6.69 -11.47 20.05
N LEU A 292 -6.37 -12.66 20.55
CA LEU A 292 -7.23 -13.37 21.49
C LEU A 292 -6.71 -13.10 22.90
N ASP A 293 -7.62 -12.98 23.87
CA ASP A 293 -7.26 -12.84 25.30
C ASP A 293 -6.41 -14.02 25.82
N ASN A 294 -6.48 -15.18 25.16
CA ASN A 294 -5.50 -16.25 25.29
C ASN A 294 -5.13 -16.87 23.93
N HIS A 295 -3.86 -17.27 23.77
CA HIS A 295 -3.34 -18.03 22.62
C HIS A 295 -3.18 -19.53 22.92
N THR A 296 -3.13 -19.93 24.19
CA THR A 296 -3.07 -21.34 24.61
C THR A 296 -3.81 -21.54 25.93
N ALA A 297 -4.99 -22.16 25.85
CA ALA A 297 -5.77 -22.54 27.02
C ALA A 297 -5.38 -23.96 27.48
N LYS A 298 -5.34 -24.14 28.81
CA LYS A 298 -5.11 -25.43 29.46
C LYS A 298 -6.22 -25.65 30.48
N HIS A 299 -6.94 -26.76 30.37
CA HIS A 299 -8.05 -27.10 31.26
C HIS A 299 -7.90 -28.55 31.72
N SER A 300 -8.30 -28.84 32.97
CA SER A 300 -8.36 -30.23 33.46
C SER A 300 -9.44 -31.00 32.70
N VAL A 301 -9.22 -32.29 32.45
CA VAL A 301 -10.21 -33.24 31.94
C VAL A 301 -11.47 -33.33 32.83
N SER A 302 -11.35 -32.95 34.11
CA SER A 302 -12.49 -32.88 35.04
C SER A 302 -13.33 -31.61 34.89
N ASP A 303 -12.83 -30.60 34.18
CA ASP A 303 -13.47 -29.29 34.04
C ASP A 303 -14.24 -29.17 32.72
N THR A 304 -15.43 -29.77 32.71
CA THR A 304 -16.37 -29.77 31.59
C THR A 304 -17.23 -28.51 31.50
N SER A 305 -16.91 -27.46 32.27
CA SER A 305 -17.67 -26.20 32.23
C SER A 305 -17.39 -25.38 30.97
N ASN A 306 -18.39 -24.62 30.50
CA ASN A 306 -18.22 -23.72 29.36
C ASN A 306 -17.08 -22.73 29.60
N LYS A 307 -16.16 -22.68 28.64
CA LYS A 307 -15.03 -21.79 28.54
C LYS A 307 -15.31 -20.75 27.47
N ARG A 308 -14.59 -19.63 27.57
CA ARG A 308 -14.74 -18.47 26.71
C ARG A 308 -13.36 -18.00 26.28
N VAL A 309 -13.25 -17.54 25.04
CA VAL A 309 -12.12 -16.79 24.50
C VAL A 309 -12.66 -15.54 23.83
N LYS A 310 -12.04 -14.40 24.06
CA LYS A 310 -12.46 -13.11 23.50
C LYS A 310 -11.48 -12.62 22.45
N ILE A 311 -12.01 -12.12 21.35
CA ILE A 311 -11.28 -11.28 20.40
C ILE A 311 -11.12 -9.89 21.04
N GLN A 312 -9.93 -9.33 20.93
CA GLN A 312 -9.53 -8.03 21.45
C GLN A 312 -8.85 -7.23 20.33
N ARG A 313 -8.91 -5.90 20.39
CA ARG A 313 -8.28 -4.98 19.43
C ARG A 313 -7.29 -4.09 20.16
N ILE A 314 -6.18 -3.74 19.50
CA ILE A 314 -5.19 -2.79 20.01
C ILE A 314 -5.76 -1.37 19.87
N GLY A 315 -5.74 -0.60 20.96
CA GLY A 315 -6.11 0.82 21.00
C GLY A 315 -7.59 1.09 21.23
N ASP A 316 -8.47 0.44 20.47
CA ASP A 316 -9.90 0.77 20.37
C ASP A 316 -10.83 -0.34 20.89
N GLY A 317 -12.15 -0.08 20.86
CA GLY A 317 -13.18 -1.10 21.02
C GLY A 317 -13.17 -2.15 19.89
N VAL A 318 -13.76 -3.32 20.16
CA VAL A 318 -13.87 -4.41 19.19
C VAL A 318 -15.23 -4.36 18.51
N GLU A 319 -15.24 -4.06 17.22
CA GLU A 319 -16.43 -4.03 16.37
C GLU A 319 -16.24 -5.09 15.27
N ILE A 320 -17.15 -6.07 15.24
CA ILE A 320 -17.11 -7.23 14.36
C ILE A 320 -18.49 -7.36 13.72
N ALA A 321 -18.54 -7.26 12.40
CA ALA A 321 -19.77 -7.35 11.62
C ALA A 321 -20.27 -8.79 11.49
N ASP A 322 -19.35 -9.76 11.37
CA ASP A 322 -19.67 -11.18 11.21
C ASP A 322 -18.55 -12.10 11.73
N MET A 323 -18.86 -13.36 12.05
CA MET A 323 -17.87 -14.33 12.55
C MET A 323 -18.30 -15.78 12.31
N ASP A 324 -17.34 -16.60 11.90
CA ASP A 324 -17.37 -18.06 11.90
C ASP A 324 -16.35 -18.62 12.91
N ALA A 325 -16.63 -19.78 13.51
CA ALA A 325 -15.62 -20.54 14.24
C ALA A 325 -15.80 -22.05 14.06
N LEU A 326 -14.70 -22.79 14.15
CA LEU A 326 -14.66 -24.25 14.18
C LEU A 326 -13.61 -24.78 15.17
N THR A 327 -13.65 -26.08 15.42
CA THR A 327 -12.67 -26.83 16.21
C THR A 327 -12.05 -27.91 15.31
N THR A 328 -10.72 -27.97 15.24
CA THR A 328 -10.02 -28.92 14.36
C THR A 328 -10.15 -30.37 14.82
N ARG A 329 -10.43 -30.58 16.12
CA ARG A 329 -10.71 -31.88 16.73
C ARG A 329 -11.97 -31.79 17.61
N PRO A 330 -13.17 -31.87 17.02
CA PRO A 330 -14.45 -31.73 17.73
C PRO A 330 -14.66 -32.78 18.83
N GLN A 331 -14.03 -33.96 18.72
CA GLN A 331 -14.11 -35.00 19.75
C GLN A 331 -13.34 -34.65 21.04
N ASP A 332 -12.37 -33.73 20.96
CA ASP A 332 -11.54 -33.34 22.11
C ASP A 332 -12.04 -32.03 22.74
N VAL A 333 -12.33 -31.05 21.89
CA VAL A 333 -12.84 -29.73 22.30
C VAL A 333 -14.06 -29.40 21.45
N VAL A 334 -15.21 -29.28 22.10
CA VAL A 334 -16.48 -29.03 21.44
C VAL A 334 -16.74 -27.53 21.40
N LEU A 335 -16.97 -26.99 20.21
CA LEU A 335 -17.46 -25.63 20.02
C LEU A 335 -18.92 -25.55 20.51
N HIS A 336 -19.21 -24.62 21.42
CA HIS A 336 -20.55 -24.45 21.98
C HIS A 336 -21.33 -23.37 21.24
N SER A 337 -20.75 -22.18 21.08
CA SER A 337 -21.33 -21.06 20.35
C SER A 337 -20.26 -20.03 19.99
N TYR A 338 -20.61 -19.06 19.13
CA TYR A 338 -19.80 -17.87 18.87
C TYR A 338 -20.73 -16.67 18.66
N SER A 339 -20.25 -15.46 18.97
CA SER A 339 -21.04 -14.23 18.85
C SER A 339 -20.17 -13.06 18.38
N ALA A 340 -20.43 -12.55 17.18
CA ALA A 340 -19.81 -11.34 16.64
C ALA A 340 -20.05 -10.13 17.56
N GLN A 341 -21.30 -9.98 18.02
CA GLN A 341 -21.76 -8.90 18.91
C GLN A 341 -21.04 -8.86 20.26
N MET A 342 -20.65 -10.02 20.81
CA MET A 342 -19.88 -10.11 22.05
C MET A 342 -18.37 -10.34 21.82
N ALA A 343 -17.95 -10.38 20.55
CA ALA A 343 -16.59 -10.65 20.10
C ALA A 343 -15.95 -11.90 20.75
N GLU A 344 -16.70 -12.99 20.89
CA GLU A 344 -16.28 -14.14 21.69
C GLU A 344 -16.75 -15.49 21.15
N VAL A 345 -15.99 -16.53 21.52
CA VAL A 345 -16.28 -17.93 21.22
C VAL A 345 -16.35 -18.72 22.51
N GLU A 346 -17.37 -19.55 22.64
CA GLU A 346 -17.58 -20.46 23.76
C GLU A 346 -17.35 -21.92 23.35
N TYR A 347 -16.71 -22.68 24.23
CA TYR A 347 -16.33 -24.07 24.01
C TYR A 347 -16.26 -24.84 25.33
N TYR A 348 -16.22 -26.17 25.28
CA TYR A 348 -15.92 -26.99 26.45
C TYR A 348 -15.04 -28.18 26.09
N VAL A 349 -14.38 -28.75 27.10
CA VAL A 349 -13.55 -29.94 26.95
C VAL A 349 -14.40 -31.20 27.04
N GLY A 350 -14.22 -32.12 26.10
CA GLY A 350 -14.86 -33.44 26.09
C GLY A 350 -13.90 -34.62 25.85
N GLY A 351 -12.65 -34.35 25.46
CA GLY A 351 -11.62 -35.36 25.17
C GLY A 351 -10.89 -35.92 26.39
N PRO A 352 -9.99 -36.88 26.17
CA PRO A 352 -9.12 -37.43 27.20
C PRO A 352 -7.99 -36.47 27.58
N VAL A 353 -7.30 -36.80 28.68
CA VAL A 353 -6.01 -36.21 29.07
C VAL A 353 -5.01 -36.29 27.91
N ASP A 354 -4.17 -35.27 27.77
CA ASP A 354 -3.22 -35.07 26.66
C ASP A 354 -3.90 -34.90 25.28
N GLY A 355 -5.23 -34.80 25.23
CA GLY A 355 -5.98 -34.37 24.06
C GLY A 355 -5.70 -32.90 23.74
N GLU A 356 -5.70 -32.57 22.45
CA GLU A 356 -5.38 -31.23 21.94
C GLU A 356 -6.30 -30.92 20.76
N SER A 357 -6.77 -29.68 20.68
CA SER A 357 -7.53 -29.14 19.54
C SER A 357 -7.18 -27.67 19.33
N GLU A 358 -7.41 -27.18 18.12
CA GLU A 358 -7.36 -25.76 17.81
C GLU A 358 -8.78 -25.24 17.53
N ILE A 359 -9.13 -24.12 18.15
CA ILE A 359 -10.33 -23.36 17.78
C ILE A 359 -9.89 -22.29 16.80
N VAL A 360 -10.32 -22.43 15.55
CA VAL A 360 -10.03 -21.49 14.46
C VAL A 360 -11.22 -20.54 14.34
N ILE A 361 -10.93 -19.25 14.42
CA ILE A 361 -11.92 -18.17 14.47
C ILE A 361 -11.66 -17.26 13.27
N SER A 362 -12.63 -17.15 12.37
CA SER A 362 -12.60 -16.25 11.20
C SER A 362 -13.65 -15.17 11.45
N PHE A 363 -13.30 -13.88 11.35
CA PHE A 363 -14.24 -12.80 11.62
C PHE A 363 -14.02 -11.60 10.70
N LEU A 364 -15.07 -10.82 10.50
CA LEU A 364 -15.09 -9.61 9.70
C LEU A 364 -15.06 -8.37 10.60
N PRO A 365 -13.93 -7.64 10.72
CA PRO A 365 -13.91 -6.35 11.38
C PRO A 365 -14.79 -5.33 10.66
N GLU A 366 -15.35 -4.37 11.39
CA GLU A 366 -16.00 -3.22 10.74
C GLU A 366 -15.01 -2.36 9.93
N ASN A 367 -15.55 -1.60 8.97
CA ASN A 367 -14.81 -0.69 8.08
C ASN A 367 -13.78 -1.37 7.14
N THR A 368 -13.91 -2.67 6.92
CA THR A 368 -13.21 -3.40 5.86
C THR A 368 -14.07 -4.56 5.36
N TYR A 369 -13.81 -5.05 4.14
CA TYR A 369 -14.37 -6.33 3.70
C TYR A 369 -13.49 -7.51 4.12
N ARG A 370 -12.22 -7.29 4.50
CA ARG A 370 -11.23 -8.37 4.68
C ARG A 370 -11.45 -9.13 5.99
N TRP A 371 -11.75 -10.42 5.88
CA TRP A 371 -11.85 -11.32 7.03
C TRP A 371 -10.48 -11.58 7.65
N VAL A 372 -10.43 -11.63 8.97
CA VAL A 372 -9.25 -11.88 9.81
C VAL A 372 -9.39 -13.25 10.46
N ARG A 373 -8.29 -14.01 10.53
CA ARG A 373 -8.22 -15.30 11.22
C ARG A 373 -7.37 -15.24 12.49
N LYS A 374 -7.83 -15.91 13.54
CA LYS A 374 -7.08 -16.17 14.78
C LYS A 374 -7.32 -17.61 15.22
N THR A 375 -6.35 -18.16 15.96
CA THR A 375 -6.41 -19.54 16.44
C THR A 375 -6.11 -19.58 17.93
N LEU A 376 -6.96 -20.26 18.70
CA LEU A 376 -6.70 -20.64 20.08
C LEU A 376 -6.30 -22.11 20.12
N ARG A 377 -5.11 -22.40 20.65
CA ARG A 377 -4.72 -23.77 20.99
C ARG A 377 -5.34 -24.17 22.34
N VAL A 378 -5.95 -25.34 22.43
CA VAL A 378 -6.56 -25.87 23.66
C VAL A 378 -5.95 -27.23 23.98
N VAL A 379 -5.39 -27.37 25.19
CA VAL A 379 -4.75 -28.60 25.67
C VAL A 379 -5.48 -29.11 26.91
N ILE A 380 -5.80 -30.40 26.92
CA ILE A 380 -6.47 -31.09 28.02
C ILE A 380 -5.41 -31.66 28.96
N THR A 381 -5.45 -31.28 30.23
CA THR A 381 -4.53 -31.73 31.28
C THR A 381 -5.24 -32.63 32.29
N ASN A 382 -4.49 -33.25 33.20
CA ASN A 382 -5.10 -33.84 34.41
C ASN A 382 -5.76 -32.74 35.27
#